data_AF-A0A6C0BCB5-F1
#
_entry.id   AF-A0A6C0BCB5-F1
#
_cell.length_a   1.000
_cell.length_b   1.000
_cell.length_c   1.000
_cell.angle_alpha   90.00
_cell.angle_beta   90.00
_cell.angle_gamma   90.00
#
_symmetry.space_group_name_H-M   'P 1'
#
loop_
_entity.id
_entity.type
_entity.pdbx_description
1 polymer ?
#
loop_
_entity_poly.entity_id
_entity_poly.type
_entity_poly.pdbx_seq_one_letter_code
_entity_poly.pdbx_strand_id
1 'polypeptide(L)'
;MLMQAITQALTHAITPVTIMIEAYRVFNGALLVIFVPGVCDGRACLPQQNFEHGSLLYKIVCGVNVFTLLAFMVLYAVEIRRENRLTRYLKVNPALPSDTETVALAFSKLTPRRQDAIHALDAMYKRVIYTTIGVFTVNTVLSGYVIMTEYANDKGPILFATGTVLIASKMYSIVMMCSDTVHVSAYIQKKIQFNDVQEGKAMPTDV
;
A
#
# COMPACT_ATOMS: atom_id res chain seq x y z
N MET A 1 25.38 -1.38 19.47
CA MET A 1 25.97 -1.42 18.11
C MET A 1 25.68 -2.74 17.37
N LEU A 2 26.01 -3.92 17.89
CA LEU A 2 25.75 -5.21 17.20
C LEU A 2 24.26 -5.44 16.87
N MET A 3 23.37 -5.15 17.82
CA MET A 3 21.92 -5.27 17.64
C MET A 3 21.37 -4.30 16.58
N GLN A 4 21.96 -3.11 16.44
CA GLN A 4 21.59 -2.14 15.41
C GLN A 4 22.04 -2.61 14.02
N ALA A 5 23.25 -3.16 13.90
CA ALA A 5 23.75 -3.72 12.65
C ALA A 5 22.92 -4.93 12.17
N ILE A 6 22.51 -5.81 13.10
CA ILE A 6 21.63 -6.95 12.80
C ILE A 6 20.23 -6.48 12.39
N THR A 7 19.66 -5.48 13.08
CA THR A 7 18.35 -4.92 12.73
C THR A 7 18.38 -4.26 11.35
N GLN A 8 19.45 -3.53 11.05
CA GLN A 8 19.63 -2.84 9.76
C GLN A 8 19.83 -3.85 8.62
N ALA A 9 20.63 -4.90 8.83
CA ALA A 9 20.80 -6.00 7.88
C ALA A 9 19.50 -6.78 7.62
N LEU A 10 18.72 -7.08 8.66
CA LEU A 10 17.40 -7.70 8.51
C LEU A 10 16.43 -6.80 7.74
N THR A 11 16.45 -5.49 8.02
CA THR A 11 15.59 -4.53 7.33
C THR A 11 15.91 -4.50 5.83
N HIS A 12 17.20 -4.48 5.46
CA HIS A 12 17.64 -4.55 4.06
C HIS A 12 17.19 -5.82 3.33
N ALA A 13 17.06 -6.95 4.03
CA ALA A 13 16.57 -8.21 3.45
C ALA A 13 15.03 -8.30 3.40
N ILE A 14 14.32 -7.70 4.36
CA ILE A 14 12.85 -7.77 4.47
C ILE A 14 12.16 -6.78 3.53
N THR A 15 12.72 -5.59 3.31
CA THR A 15 12.13 -4.56 2.44
C THR A 15 11.77 -5.07 1.03
N PRO A 16 12.63 -5.78 0.27
CA PRO A 16 12.26 -6.27 -1.06
C PRO A 16 11.14 -7.31 -1.03
N VAL A 17 11.09 -8.17 0.00
CA VAL A 17 10.03 -9.17 0.17
C VAL A 17 8.69 -8.48 0.44
N THR A 18 8.67 -7.47 1.31
CA THR A 18 7.48 -6.67 1.58
C THR A 18 6.98 -5.98 0.30
N ILE A 19 7.88 -5.35 -0.47
CA ILE A 19 7.52 -4.69 -1.74
C ILE A 19 6.89 -5.71 -2.72
N MET A 20 7.45 -6.91 -2.83
CA MET A 20 6.92 -7.94 -3.72
C MET A 20 5.52 -8.42 -3.30
N ILE A 21 5.30 -8.65 -2.00
CA ILE A 21 3.98 -9.05 -1.45
C ILE A 21 2.96 -7.94 -1.71
N GLU A 22 3.34 -6.69 -1.50
CA GLU A 22 2.46 -5.56 -1.77
C GLU A 22 2.12 -5.41 -3.26
N ALA A 23 3.10 -5.58 -4.15
CA ALA A 23 2.87 -5.58 -5.60
C ALA A 23 1.91 -6.69 -6.03
N TYR A 24 2.04 -7.90 -5.45
CA TYR A 24 1.10 -9.00 -5.69
C TYR A 24 -0.32 -8.66 -5.26
N ARG A 25 -0.50 -8.04 -4.07
CA ARG A 25 -1.84 -7.61 -3.59
C ARG A 25 -2.47 -6.61 -4.54
N VAL A 26 -1.70 -5.66 -5.04
CA VAL A 26 -2.16 -4.64 -5.97
C VAL A 26 -2.50 -5.21 -7.33
N PHE A 27 -1.69 -6.13 -7.83
CA PHE A 27 -1.99 -6.85 -9.06
C PHE A 27 -3.34 -7.59 -8.99
N ASN A 28 -3.59 -8.32 -7.91
CA ASN A 28 -4.86 -9.03 -7.71
C ASN A 28 -6.04 -8.08 -7.47
N GLY A 29 -5.84 -7.00 -6.72
CA GLY A 29 -6.91 -6.06 -6.36
C GLY A 29 -7.27 -5.04 -7.44
N ALA A 30 -6.41 -4.83 -8.45
CA ALA A 30 -6.72 -3.98 -9.59
C ALA A 30 -7.50 -4.74 -10.69
N LEU A 31 -7.22 -6.04 -10.86
CA LEU A 31 -7.76 -6.90 -11.91
C LEU A 31 -8.99 -7.72 -11.45
N LEU A 32 -9.90 -7.06 -10.73
CA LEU A 32 -11.07 -7.66 -10.07
C LEU A 32 -11.98 -8.48 -11.00
N VAL A 33 -12.26 -8.02 -12.22
CA VAL A 33 -13.14 -8.72 -13.18
C VAL A 33 -12.37 -9.76 -14.00
N ILE A 34 -11.10 -9.48 -14.32
CA ILE A 34 -10.28 -10.38 -15.14
C ILE A 34 -10.00 -11.69 -14.41
N PHE A 35 -9.83 -11.65 -13.08
CA PHE A 35 -9.59 -12.85 -12.29
C PHE A 35 -10.83 -13.59 -11.85
N VAL A 36 -12.03 -13.10 -12.14
CA VAL A 36 -13.27 -13.82 -11.89
C VAL A 36 -13.54 -14.77 -13.05
N PRO A 37 -13.41 -16.10 -12.86
CA PRO A 37 -13.74 -17.05 -13.90
C PRO A 37 -15.26 -17.12 -14.07
N GLY A 38 -15.71 -17.07 -15.32
CA GLY A 38 -17.07 -17.44 -15.68
C GLY A 38 -17.25 -18.94 -15.78
N VAL A 39 -18.47 -19.37 -16.12
CA VAL A 39 -18.76 -20.77 -16.44
C VAL A 39 -18.88 -20.96 -17.95
N CYS A 40 -18.02 -21.82 -18.50
CA CYS A 40 -18.01 -22.24 -19.90
C CYS A 40 -18.21 -23.75 -19.91
N ASP A 41 -19.34 -24.25 -20.42
CA ASP A 41 -19.63 -25.69 -20.53
C ASP A 41 -19.43 -26.48 -19.21
N GLY A 42 -19.86 -25.89 -18.07
CA GLY A 42 -19.75 -26.53 -16.75
C GLY A 42 -18.37 -26.51 -16.11
N ARG A 43 -17.38 -25.84 -16.73
CA ARG A 43 -16.03 -25.60 -16.17
C ARG A 43 -15.73 -24.12 -16.07
N ALA A 44 -14.68 -23.76 -15.32
CA ALA A 44 -14.18 -22.40 -15.28
C ALA A 44 -13.63 -21.97 -16.65
N CYS A 45 -14.06 -20.81 -17.15
CA CYS A 45 -13.53 -20.21 -18.37
C CYS A 45 -12.08 -19.72 -18.18
N LEU A 46 -11.29 -19.74 -19.25
CA LEU A 46 -10.05 -18.97 -19.31
C LEU A 46 -10.37 -17.46 -19.43
N PRO A 47 -9.50 -16.55 -18.95
CA PRO A 47 -9.73 -15.10 -19.05
C PRO A 47 -9.98 -14.61 -20.48
N GLN A 48 -9.29 -15.19 -21.47
CA GLN A 48 -9.52 -14.88 -22.87
C GLN A 48 -10.92 -15.26 -23.34
N GLN A 49 -11.43 -16.42 -22.93
CA GLN A 49 -12.77 -16.87 -23.29
C GLN A 49 -13.85 -16.00 -22.64
N ASN A 50 -13.63 -15.61 -21.38
CA ASN A 50 -14.47 -14.62 -20.70
C ASN A 50 -14.49 -13.29 -21.46
N PHE A 51 -13.34 -12.83 -21.97
CA PHE A 51 -13.28 -11.60 -22.76
C PHE A 51 -13.99 -11.71 -24.11
N GLU A 52 -13.80 -12.81 -24.83
CA GLU A 52 -14.42 -13.02 -26.15
C GLU A 52 -15.95 -13.08 -26.06
N HIS A 53 -16.47 -13.85 -25.10
CA HIS A 53 -17.91 -14.06 -24.89
C HIS A 53 -18.57 -13.00 -23.99
N GLY A 54 -17.79 -12.17 -23.30
CA GLY A 54 -18.28 -11.17 -22.37
C GLY A 54 -19.05 -10.02 -23.04
N SER A 55 -19.91 -9.37 -22.26
CA SER A 55 -20.68 -8.21 -22.68
C SER A 55 -19.78 -7.02 -23.06
N LEU A 56 -20.33 -6.04 -23.77
CA LEU A 56 -19.59 -4.79 -24.04
C LEU A 56 -19.17 -4.10 -22.72
N LEU A 57 -20.04 -4.17 -21.71
CA LEU A 57 -19.74 -3.62 -20.39
C LEU A 57 -18.58 -4.37 -19.73
N TYR A 58 -18.56 -5.70 -19.75
CA TYR A 58 -17.44 -6.51 -19.27
C TYR A 58 -16.11 -6.07 -19.90
N LYS A 59 -16.08 -5.92 -21.23
CA LYS A 59 -14.87 -5.51 -21.99
C LYS A 59 -14.37 -4.12 -21.59
N ILE A 60 -15.29 -3.17 -21.42
CA ILE A 60 -14.96 -1.80 -20.94
C ILE A 60 -14.37 -1.89 -19.53
N VAL A 61 -14.98 -2.67 -18.63
CA VAL A 61 -14.51 -2.82 -17.24
C VAL A 61 -13.16 -3.53 -17.18
N CYS A 62 -12.86 -4.50 -18.04
CA CYS A 62 -11.51 -5.04 -18.20
C CYS A 62 -10.49 -3.93 -18.55
N GLY A 63 -10.85 -2.99 -19.41
CA GLY A 63 -10.03 -1.81 -19.70
C GLY A 63 -9.79 -0.94 -18.46
N VAL A 64 -10.84 -0.71 -17.66
CA VAL A 64 -10.75 0.04 -16.39
C VAL A 64 -9.85 -0.69 -15.37
N ASN A 65 -9.93 -2.02 -15.29
CA ASN A 65 -9.06 -2.84 -14.44
C ASN A 65 -7.57 -2.64 -14.81
N VAL A 66 -7.23 -2.74 -16.10
CA VAL A 66 -5.86 -2.53 -16.59
C VAL A 66 -5.40 -1.09 -16.34
N PHE A 67 -6.25 -0.10 -16.60
CA PHE A 67 -5.94 1.30 -16.30
C PHE A 67 -5.69 1.54 -14.80
N THR A 68 -6.48 0.89 -13.94
CA THR A 68 -6.30 0.94 -12.48
C THR A 68 -4.97 0.35 -12.07
N LEU A 69 -4.58 -0.79 -12.66
CA LEU A 69 -3.27 -1.39 -12.43
C LEU A 69 -2.14 -0.42 -12.82
N LEU A 70 -2.26 0.27 -13.96
CA LEU A 70 -1.28 1.29 -14.37
C LEU A 70 -1.20 2.46 -13.39
N ALA A 71 -2.33 2.96 -12.89
CA ALA A 71 -2.36 4.01 -11.87
C ALA A 71 -1.62 3.58 -10.59
N PHE A 72 -1.84 2.33 -10.16
CA PHE A 72 -1.11 1.74 -9.05
C PHE A 72 0.39 1.61 -9.33
N MET A 73 0.81 1.20 -10.54
CA MET A 73 2.23 1.12 -10.89
C MET A 73 2.92 2.49 -10.82
N VAL A 74 2.23 3.56 -11.23
CA VAL A 74 2.72 4.94 -11.08
C VAL A 74 2.86 5.30 -9.60
N LEU A 75 1.85 4.99 -8.77
CA LEU A 75 1.91 5.18 -7.32
C LEU A 75 3.12 4.48 -6.71
N TYR A 76 3.35 3.20 -7.04
CA TYR A 76 4.52 2.44 -6.58
C TYR A 76 5.85 3.07 -6.99
N ALA A 77 5.96 3.52 -8.25
CA ALA A 77 7.17 4.16 -8.73
C ALA A 77 7.48 5.46 -7.96
N VAL A 78 6.45 6.24 -7.65
CA VAL A 78 6.60 7.46 -6.83
C VAL A 78 6.93 7.13 -5.38
N GLU A 79 6.29 6.11 -4.79
CA GLU A 79 6.55 5.62 -3.43
C GLU A 79 8.02 5.19 -3.26
N ILE A 80 8.54 4.39 -4.19
CA ILE A 80 9.95 3.95 -4.19
C ILE A 80 10.90 5.14 -4.36
N ARG A 81 10.59 6.08 -5.26
CA ARG A 81 11.40 7.29 -5.46
C ARG A 81 11.44 8.15 -4.19
N ARG A 82 10.32 8.26 -3.48
CA ARG A 82 10.20 8.95 -2.19
C ARG A 82 11.08 8.29 -1.14
N GLU A 83 10.96 6.97 -0.97
CA GLU A 83 11.74 6.23 0.03
C GLU A 83 13.25 6.32 -0.20
N ASN A 84 13.67 6.15 -1.46
CA ASN A 84 15.09 6.28 -1.84
C ASN A 84 15.62 7.69 -1.57
N ARG A 85 14.78 8.72 -1.74
CA ARG A 85 15.17 10.10 -1.48
C ARG A 85 15.30 10.38 0.02
N LEU A 86 14.32 9.94 0.83
CA LEU A 86 14.34 10.11 2.28
C LEU A 86 15.53 9.40 2.92
N THR A 87 15.78 8.14 2.56
CA THR A 87 16.91 7.34 3.09
C THR A 87 18.28 7.93 2.71
N ARG A 88 18.37 8.66 1.60
CA ARG A 88 19.61 9.34 1.19
C ARG A 88 19.94 10.55 2.07
N TYR A 89 18.92 11.21 2.64
CA TYR A 89 19.07 12.46 3.37
C TYR A 89 18.91 12.31 4.88
N LEU A 90 18.17 11.30 5.32
CA LEU A 90 17.79 11.07 6.71
C LEU A 90 18.20 9.65 7.12
N LYS A 91 18.58 9.50 8.39
CA LYS A 91 18.95 8.21 8.99
C LYS A 91 18.09 7.96 10.21
N VAL A 92 17.71 6.70 10.42
CA VAL A 92 17.03 6.27 11.64
C VAL A 92 18.06 6.19 12.77
N ASN A 93 17.86 6.95 13.84
CA ASN A 93 18.67 6.90 15.06
C ASN A 93 17.82 6.40 16.24
N PRO A 94 17.98 5.14 16.70
CA PRO A 94 17.21 4.59 17.81
C PRO A 94 17.45 5.25 19.16
N ALA A 95 18.55 6.00 19.31
CA ALA A 95 18.87 6.72 20.54
C ALA A 95 18.10 8.04 20.68
N LEU A 96 17.44 8.49 19.61
CA LEU A 96 16.59 9.68 19.63
C LEU A 96 15.10 9.26 19.58
N PRO A 97 14.23 9.99 20.27
CA PRO A 97 12.80 9.75 20.18
C PRO A 97 12.29 10.02 18.75
N SER A 98 11.25 9.28 18.35
CA SER A 98 10.66 9.34 17.01
C SER A 98 9.36 10.14 16.98
N ASP A 99 9.24 11.13 17.87
CA ASP A 99 8.13 12.05 17.93
C ASP A 99 8.22 13.12 16.82
N THR A 100 7.09 13.77 16.56
CA THR A 100 6.94 14.77 15.50
C THR A 100 7.92 15.93 15.63
N GLU A 101 8.18 16.41 16.85
CA GLU A 101 9.05 17.57 17.10
C GLU A 101 10.50 17.22 16.82
N THR A 102 10.97 16.06 17.31
CA THR A 102 12.34 15.58 17.07
C THR A 102 12.60 15.34 15.58
N VAL A 103 11.62 14.80 14.85
CA VAL A 103 11.72 14.59 13.40
C VAL A 103 11.75 15.93 12.65
N ALA A 104 10.91 16.89 13.02
CA ALA A 104 10.90 18.23 12.42
C ALA A 104 12.24 18.96 12.65
N LEU A 105 12.83 18.82 13.83
CA LEU A 105 14.15 19.38 14.15
C LEU A 105 15.27 18.69 13.35
N ALA A 106 15.18 17.38 13.10
CA ALA A 106 16.14 16.69 12.24
C ALA A 106 16.02 17.15 10.78
N PHE A 107 14.80 17.39 10.31
CA PHE A 107 14.51 17.87 8.96
C PHE A 107 15.01 19.31 8.76
N SER A 108 14.82 20.21 9.73
CA SER A 108 15.25 21.62 9.63
C SER A 108 16.77 21.79 9.51
N LYS A 109 17.55 20.79 9.92
CA LYS A 109 19.02 20.75 9.74
C LYS A 109 19.46 20.53 8.29
N LEU A 110 18.55 20.12 7.40
CA LEU A 110 18.85 19.98 5.97
C LEU A 110 19.00 21.37 5.31
N THR A 111 19.83 21.46 4.27
CA THR A 111 19.90 22.67 3.44
C THR A 111 18.53 22.97 2.81
N PRO A 112 18.13 24.25 2.61
CA PRO A 112 16.83 24.61 2.03
C PRO A 112 16.50 23.87 0.72
N ARG A 113 17.48 23.80 -0.20
CA ARG A 113 17.35 23.06 -1.47
C ARG A 113 16.94 21.59 -1.31
N ARG A 114 17.37 20.92 -0.24
CA ARG A 114 17.04 19.51 0.03
C ARG A 114 15.65 19.39 0.66
N GLN A 115 15.25 20.33 1.49
CA GLN A 115 13.90 20.41 2.06
C GLN A 115 12.87 20.61 0.95
N ASP A 116 13.09 21.58 0.06
CA ASP A 116 12.21 21.85 -1.09
C ASP A 116 12.06 20.63 -2.00
N ALA A 117 13.16 19.90 -2.24
CA ALA A 117 13.14 18.69 -3.05
C ALA A 117 12.32 17.56 -2.43
N ILE A 118 12.29 17.46 -1.09
CA ILE A 118 11.45 16.48 -0.37
C ILE A 118 9.99 16.94 -0.41
N HIS A 119 9.71 18.21 -0.10
CA HIS A 119 8.35 18.76 -0.13
C HIS A 119 7.69 18.65 -1.51
N ALA A 120 8.43 18.94 -2.58
CA ALA A 120 7.93 18.77 -3.95
C ALA A 120 7.58 17.31 -4.25
N LEU A 121 8.37 16.37 -3.73
CA LEU A 121 8.15 14.93 -3.91
C LEU A 121 6.93 14.44 -3.10
N ASP A 122 6.76 14.92 -1.87
CA ASP A 122 5.60 14.62 -1.03
C ASP A 122 4.31 15.21 -1.62
N ALA A 123 4.34 16.44 -2.13
CA ALA A 123 3.20 17.05 -2.81
C ALA A 123 2.78 16.24 -4.06
N MET A 124 3.75 15.76 -4.84
CA MET A 124 3.48 14.89 -5.99
C MET A 124 2.91 13.54 -5.55
N TYR A 125 3.47 12.92 -4.51
CA TYR A 125 3.00 11.65 -3.96
C TYR A 125 1.54 11.73 -3.50
N LYS A 126 1.16 12.78 -2.76
CA LYS A 126 -0.23 13.02 -2.33
C LYS A 126 -1.19 13.12 -3.50
N ARG A 127 -0.84 13.86 -4.56
CA ARG A 127 -1.69 13.97 -5.77
C ARG A 127 -1.90 12.61 -6.45
N VAL A 128 -0.84 11.81 -6.56
CA VAL A 128 -0.90 10.47 -7.16
C VAL A 128 -1.76 9.53 -6.30
N ILE A 129 -1.67 9.61 -4.97
CA ILE A 129 -2.52 8.86 -4.05
C ILE A 129 -3.99 9.18 -4.29
N TYR A 130 -4.39 10.45 -4.21
CA TYR A 130 -5.80 10.84 -4.37
C TYR A 130 -6.36 10.43 -5.74
N THR A 131 -5.54 10.56 -6.79
CA THR A 131 -5.91 10.10 -8.14
C THR A 131 -6.10 8.58 -8.17
N THR A 132 -5.19 7.82 -7.56
CA THR A 132 -5.24 6.35 -7.54
C THR A 132 -6.44 5.85 -6.74
N ILE A 133 -6.76 6.48 -5.60
CA ILE A 133 -7.96 6.17 -4.82
C ILE A 133 -9.21 6.37 -5.67
N GLY A 134 -9.33 7.51 -6.36
CA GLY A 134 -10.49 7.79 -7.22
C GLY A 134 -10.66 6.75 -8.33
N VAL A 135 -9.57 6.43 -9.04
CA VAL A 135 -9.57 5.40 -10.10
C VAL A 135 -9.94 4.03 -9.55
N PHE A 136 -9.36 3.64 -8.40
CA PHE A 136 -9.65 2.37 -7.75
C PHE A 136 -11.12 2.27 -7.30
N THR A 137 -11.70 3.34 -6.73
CA THR A 137 -13.12 3.36 -6.36
C THR A 137 -14.03 3.13 -7.56
N VAL A 138 -13.78 3.82 -8.68
CA VAL A 138 -14.53 3.60 -9.93
C VAL A 138 -14.39 2.15 -10.41
N ASN A 139 -13.17 1.62 -10.38
CA ASN A 139 -12.88 0.24 -10.75
C ASN A 139 -13.67 -0.77 -9.92
N THR A 140 -13.69 -0.62 -8.60
CA THR A 140 -14.40 -1.51 -7.68
C THR A 140 -15.91 -1.46 -7.90
N VAL A 141 -16.49 -0.27 -8.09
CA VAL A 141 -17.94 -0.11 -8.32
C VAL A 141 -18.36 -0.76 -9.64
N LEU A 142 -17.64 -0.47 -10.73
CA LEU A 142 -17.96 -1.04 -12.04
C LEU A 142 -17.72 -2.55 -12.08
N SER A 143 -16.63 -3.02 -11.46
CA SER A 143 -16.33 -4.45 -11.33
C SER A 143 -17.41 -5.17 -10.51
N GLY A 144 -17.80 -4.60 -9.38
CA GLY A 144 -18.86 -5.14 -8.53
C GLY A 144 -20.20 -5.23 -9.28
N TYR A 145 -20.56 -4.20 -10.04
CA TYR A 145 -21.78 -4.21 -10.85
C TYR A 145 -21.77 -5.38 -11.85
N VAL A 146 -20.73 -5.48 -12.70
CA VAL A 146 -20.61 -6.56 -13.71
C VAL A 146 -20.66 -7.94 -13.06
N ILE A 147 -19.93 -8.15 -11.95
CA ILE A 147 -19.87 -9.44 -11.28
C ILE A 147 -21.23 -9.81 -10.67
N MET A 148 -21.94 -8.86 -10.08
CA MET A 148 -23.26 -9.10 -9.48
C MET A 148 -24.37 -9.29 -10.51
N THR A 149 -24.22 -8.79 -11.74
CA THR A 149 -25.22 -8.99 -12.79
C THR A 149 -24.94 -10.19 -13.67
N GLU A 150 -23.67 -10.47 -13.98
CA GLU A 150 -23.27 -11.48 -14.96
C GLU A 150 -22.71 -12.76 -14.32
N TYR A 151 -22.25 -12.72 -13.06
CA TYR A 151 -21.52 -13.82 -12.39
C TYR A 151 -21.97 -14.10 -10.95
N ALA A 152 -23.17 -13.64 -10.54
CA ALA A 152 -23.63 -13.72 -9.15
C ALA A 152 -23.88 -15.13 -8.62
N ASN A 153 -24.25 -16.08 -9.49
CA ASN A 153 -24.56 -17.46 -9.11
C ASN A 153 -23.31 -18.35 -9.00
N ASP A 154 -22.13 -17.82 -9.32
CA ASP A 154 -20.86 -18.53 -9.32
C ASP A 154 -19.95 -18.09 -8.15
N LYS A 155 -18.68 -18.51 -8.17
CA LYS A 155 -17.66 -18.09 -7.19
C LYS A 155 -17.25 -16.61 -7.31
N GLY A 156 -17.83 -15.86 -8.27
CA GLY A 156 -17.48 -14.47 -8.60
C GLY A 156 -17.59 -13.51 -7.41
N PRO A 157 -18.73 -13.42 -6.70
CA PRO A 157 -18.89 -12.49 -5.57
C PRO A 157 -17.89 -12.72 -4.44
N ILE A 158 -17.54 -13.98 -4.14
CA ILE A 158 -16.56 -14.32 -3.08
C ILE A 158 -15.16 -13.88 -3.50
N LEU A 159 -14.79 -14.13 -4.75
CA LEU A 159 -13.47 -13.76 -5.27
C LEU A 159 -13.31 -12.24 -5.36
N PHE A 160 -14.36 -11.54 -5.78
CA PHE A 160 -14.45 -10.08 -5.76
C PHE A 160 -14.28 -9.51 -4.34
N ALA A 161 -15.01 -10.04 -3.37
CA ALA A 161 -14.94 -9.59 -1.98
C ALA A 161 -13.53 -9.76 -1.41
N THR A 162 -12.93 -10.92 -1.65
CA THR A 162 -11.56 -11.22 -1.19
C THR A 162 -10.55 -10.28 -1.81
N GLY A 163 -10.61 -10.07 -3.14
CA GLY A 163 -9.72 -9.16 -3.86
C GLY A 163 -9.84 -7.71 -3.39
N THR A 164 -11.07 -7.26 -3.14
CA THR A 164 -11.36 -5.90 -2.66
C THR A 164 -10.83 -5.66 -1.24
N VAL A 165 -10.98 -6.63 -0.33
CA VAL A 165 -10.47 -6.53 1.05
C VAL A 165 -8.94 -6.45 1.08
N LEU A 166 -8.26 -7.26 0.27
CA LEU A 166 -6.78 -7.27 0.22
C LEU A 166 -6.20 -5.92 -0.15
N ILE A 167 -6.80 -5.21 -1.11
CA ILE A 167 -6.32 -3.91 -1.54
C ILE A 167 -6.82 -2.76 -0.66
N ALA A 168 -7.98 -2.90 -0.02
CA ALA A 168 -8.47 -1.95 0.99
C ALA A 168 -7.48 -1.78 2.15
N SER A 169 -6.79 -2.86 2.57
CA SER A 169 -5.74 -2.79 3.60
C SER A 169 -4.54 -1.91 3.21
N LYS A 170 -4.12 -1.94 1.94
CA LYS A 170 -3.06 -1.08 1.40
C LYS A 170 -3.55 0.37 1.29
N MET A 171 -4.80 0.59 0.86
CA MET A 171 -5.43 1.91 0.83
C MET A 171 -5.49 2.56 2.22
N TYR A 172 -5.92 1.82 3.23
CA TYR A 172 -5.93 2.31 4.61
C TYR A 172 -4.53 2.75 5.07
N SER A 173 -3.52 1.92 4.79
CA SER A 173 -2.12 2.22 5.15
C SER A 173 -1.61 3.49 4.46
N ILE A 174 -1.91 3.69 3.17
CA ILE A 174 -1.52 4.87 2.40
C ILE A 174 -2.22 6.14 2.93
N VAL A 175 -3.53 6.06 3.21
CA VAL A 175 -4.30 7.21 3.72
C VAL A 175 -3.79 7.65 5.09
N MET A 176 -3.47 6.70 5.98
CA MET A 176 -2.88 7.01 7.28
C MET A 176 -1.49 7.67 7.16
N MET A 177 -0.73 7.40 6.10
CA MET A 177 0.56 8.04 5.82
C MET A 177 0.45 9.45 5.23
N CYS A 178 -0.73 9.87 4.75
CA CYS A 178 -0.94 11.21 4.20
C CYS A 178 -1.06 12.32 5.26
N SER A 179 -0.98 11.98 6.55
CA SER A 179 -0.93 12.96 7.65
C SER A 179 0.22 13.95 7.45
N ASP A 180 -0.10 15.25 7.44
CA ASP A 180 0.81 16.34 7.07
C ASP A 180 2.02 16.53 8.01
N THR A 181 1.99 15.93 9.20
CA THR A 181 2.89 16.32 10.29
C THR A 181 4.13 15.46 10.45
N VAL A 182 4.22 14.27 9.83
CA VAL A 182 5.32 13.33 10.11
C VAL A 182 5.91 12.75 8.82
N HIS A 183 7.21 12.97 8.62
CA HIS A 183 7.99 12.37 7.52
C HIS A 183 8.24 10.88 7.78
N VAL A 184 7.18 10.07 7.70
CA VAL A 184 7.22 8.62 7.97
C VAL A 184 7.64 7.85 6.70
N SER A 185 8.48 6.84 6.89
CA SER A 185 8.82 5.85 5.86
C SER A 185 7.60 4.99 5.52
N ALA A 186 7.38 4.71 4.24
CA ALA A 186 6.28 3.85 3.83
C ALA A 186 6.53 2.36 4.15
N TYR A 187 7.78 1.97 4.41
CA TYR A 187 8.21 0.57 4.54
C TYR A 187 8.80 0.22 5.91
N ILE A 188 9.25 1.22 6.68
CA ILE A 188 9.77 1.02 8.03
C ILE A 188 8.66 1.29 9.04
N GLN A 189 7.87 0.26 9.33
CA GLN A 189 6.97 0.27 10.48
C GLN A 189 7.69 -0.28 11.71
N LYS A 190 8.01 0.59 12.68
CA LYS A 190 8.64 0.16 13.94
C LYS A 190 7.58 -0.56 14.78
N LYS A 191 7.79 -1.85 15.06
CA LYS A 191 7.02 -2.54 16.09
C LYS A 191 7.39 -1.91 17.44
N ILE A 192 6.40 -1.40 18.17
CA ILE A 192 6.59 -0.95 19.55
C ILE A 192 6.72 -2.18 20.46
N GLN A 193 7.72 -2.15 21.34
CA GLN A 193 7.92 -3.17 22.38
C GLN A 193 7.61 -2.50 23.71
N PHE A 194 6.78 -3.16 24.52
CA PHE A 194 6.58 -2.74 25.91
C PHE A 194 7.88 -3.05 26.67
N ASN A 195 8.57 -2.02 27.12
CA ASN A 195 9.86 -2.12 27.82
C ASN A 195 9.80 -1.61 29.26
N ASP A 196 8.61 -1.30 29.77
CA ASP A 196 8.41 -0.79 31.12
C ASP A 196 7.06 -1.24 31.69
N VAL A 197 6.96 -1.26 33.02
CA VAL A 197 5.74 -1.61 33.76
C VAL A 197 4.96 -0.33 34.06
N GLN A 198 3.65 -0.34 33.78
CA GLN A 198 2.78 0.79 34.14
C GLN A 198 2.87 1.10 35.64
N GLU A 199 3.01 2.39 35.98
CA GLU A 199 3.01 2.87 37.37
C GLU A 199 1.77 2.34 38.13
N GLY A 200 1.98 1.76 39.31
CA GLY A 200 0.94 1.10 40.12
C GLY A 200 0.64 -0.36 39.76
N LYS A 201 1.27 -0.93 38.73
CA LYS A 201 1.20 -2.36 38.38
C LYS A 201 2.51 -3.12 38.59
N ALA A 202 3.55 -2.44 39.02
CA ALA A 202 4.77 -3.07 39.49
C ALA A 202 4.48 -3.84 40.78
N MET A 203 5.07 -5.02 40.94
CA MET A 203 5.04 -5.70 42.24
C MET A 203 5.69 -4.77 43.28
N PRO A 204 5.23 -4.78 44.54
CA PRO A 204 5.98 -4.16 45.62
C PRO A 204 7.39 -4.73 45.58
N THR A 205 8.39 -3.87 45.40
CA THR A 205 9.77 -4.29 45.58
C THR A 205 9.95 -4.58 47.06
N ASP A 206 10.02 -5.87 47.41
CA ASP A 206 10.49 -6.30 48.72
C ASP A 206 11.97 -5.88 48.84
N VAL A 207 12.20 -4.77 49.54
CA VAL A 207 13.51 -4.33 50.03
C VAL A 207 13.51 -4.44 51.54
#